data_AF-A0A1H9RLJ4-F1
#
_entry.id   AF-A0A1H9RLJ4-F1
#
_cell.length_a   1.000
_cell.length_b   1.000
_cell.length_c   1.000
_cell.angle_alpha   90.00
_cell.angle_beta   90.00
_cell.angle_gamma   90.00
#
_symmetry.space_group_name_H-M   'P 1'
#
loop_
_entity.id
_entity.type
_entity.pdbx_description
1 polymer ?
#
loop_
_entity_poly.entity_id
_entity_poly.type
_entity_poly.pdbx_seq_one_letter_code
_entity_poly.pdbx_strand_id
1 'polypeptide(L)' 'MICPNCRSKDIGIIGSNQYYCWNCYIELSIQNNVLHLHEVELDGSLSSLNDLFPEEERKLERY' A
#
# COMPACT_ATOMS: atom_id res chain seq x y z
N MET A 1 -2.14 -2.34 -11.69
CA MET A 1 -1.73 -1.58 -10.50
C MET A 1 -0.27 -1.92 -10.24
N ILE A 2 0.58 -0.92 -10.05
CA ILE A 2 2.03 -1.13 -9.83
C ILE A 2 2.32 -0.75 -8.38
N CYS A 3 3.13 -1.57 -7.70
CA CYS A 3 3.44 -1.32 -6.30
C CYS A 3 4.30 -0.05 -6.23
N PRO A 4 3.90 1.00 -5.51
CA PRO A 4 4.71 2.22 -5.41
C PRO A 4 6.06 1.98 -4.72
N ASN A 5 6.16 0.94 -3.88
CA ASN A 5 7.39 0.60 -3.18
C ASN A 5 8.40 -0.15 -4.07
N CYS A 6 8.04 -1.35 -4.56
CA CYS A 6 8.95 -2.21 -5.32
C CYS A 6 8.77 -2.13 -6.84
N ARG A 7 7.78 -1.37 -7.33
CA ARG A 7 7.38 -1.27 -8.74
C ARG A 7 6.99 -2.60 -9.39
N SER A 8 6.71 -3.62 -8.59
CA SER A 8 6.21 -4.89 -9.09
C SER A 8 4.74 -4.79 -9.51
N LYS A 9 4.37 -5.67 -10.44
CA LYS A 9 3.00 -5.87 -10.94
C LYS A 9 2.27 -7.00 -10.21
N ASP A 10 2.97 -7.77 -9.38
CA ASP A 10 2.38 -8.85 -8.57
C ASP A 10 1.70 -8.28 -7.33
N ILE A 11 0.56 -7.63 -7.56
CA ILE A 11 -0.33 -7.14 -6.51
C ILE A 11 -1.60 -7.98 -6.54
N GLY A 12 -1.90 -8.64 -5.43
CA GLY A 12 -3.17 -9.33 -5.19
C GLY A 12 -4.22 -8.37 -4.63
N ILE A 13 -5.49 -8.65 -4.90
CA ILE A 13 -6.62 -7.98 -4.25
C ILE A 13 -7.03 -8.84 -3.06
N ILE A 14 -7.03 -8.27 -1.86
CA ILE A 14 -7.42 -8.97 -0.62
C ILE A 14 -8.74 -8.42 -0.04
N GLY A 15 -9.25 -7.30 -0.57
CA GLY A 15 -10.54 -6.71 -0.20
C GLY A 15 -10.98 -5.61 -1.17
N SER A 16 -12.15 -5.00 -0.93
CA SER A 16 -12.79 -4.04 -1.87
C SER A 16 -11.90 -2.83 -2.22
N ASN A 17 -11.06 -2.40 -1.29
CA ASN A 17 -10.09 -1.30 -1.47
C ASN A 17 -8.73 -1.68 -0.87
N GLN A 18 -8.44 -2.97 -0.76
CA GLN A 18 -7.24 -3.49 -0.13
C GLN A 18 -6.49 -4.41 -1.08
N TYR A 19 -5.20 -4.19 -1.17
CA TYR A 19 -4.30 -4.84 -2.10
C TYR A 19 -3.06 -5.27 -1.36
N TYR A 20 -2.40 -6.32 -1.83
CA TYR A 20 -1.22 -6.88 -1.20
C TYR A 20 -0.15 -7.18 -2.23
N CYS A 21 1.06 -6.68 -2.02
CA CYS A 21 2.18 -6.94 -2.90
C CYS A 21 3.00 -8.13 -2.41
N TRP A 22 3.02 -9.20 -3.20
CA TRP A 22 3.74 -10.45 -2.89
C TRP A 22 5.26 -10.31 -2.95
N ASN A 23 5.79 -9.26 -3.58
CA ASN A 23 7.24 -9.09 -3.74
C ASN A 23 7.90 -8.33 -2.59
N CYS A 24 7.18 -7.40 -1.95
CA CYS A 24 7.71 -6.59 -0.86
C CYS A 24 6.87 -6.69 0.41
N TYR A 25 5.92 -7.62 0.47
CA TYR A 25 5.07 -7.87 1.64
C TYR A 25 4.31 -6.63 2.13
N ILE A 26 3.96 -5.71 1.22
CA ILE A 26 3.23 -4.48 1.58
C ILE A 26 1.76 -4.64 1.28
N GLU A 27 0.95 -4.38 2.29
CA GLU A 27 -0.47 -4.11 2.17
C GLU A 27 -0.72 -2.65 1.79
N LEU A 28 -1.54 -2.45 0.76
CA LEU A 28 -2.01 -1.16 0.28
C LEU A 28 -3.51 -1.08 0.50
N SER A 29 -3.99 -0.08 1.24
CA SER A 29 -5.42 0.16 1.42
C SER A 29 -5.80 1.56 0.99
N ILE A 30 -6.89 1.71 0.24
CA ILE A 30 -7.39 3.01 -0.19
C ILE A 30 -8.56 3.40 0.73
N GLN A 31 -8.37 4.43 1.55
CA GLN A 31 -9.44 5.03 2.37
C GLN A 31 -9.53 6.52 2.07
N ASN A 32 -10.74 7.03 1.85
CA ASN A 32 -10.97 8.47 1.63
C ASN A 32 -10.09 9.09 0.53
N ASN A 33 -9.84 8.36 -0.56
CA ASN A 33 -8.90 8.75 -1.63
C ASN A 33 -7.42 8.87 -1.19
N VAL A 34 -7.09 8.45 0.02
CA VAL A 34 -5.73 8.35 0.54
C VAL A 34 -5.27 6.91 0.43
N LEU A 35 -4.12 6.70 -0.19
CA LEU A 35 -3.43 5.43 -0.18
C LEU A 35 -2.75 5.24 1.18
N HIS A 36 -2.95 4.10 1.83
CA HIS A 36 -2.24 3.72 3.05
C HIS A 36 -1.37 2.50 2.76
N LEU A 37 -0.14 2.50 3.24
CA LEU A 37 0.83 1.43 3.07
C LEU A 37 1.23 0.86 4.43
N HIS A 38 1.11 -0.45 4.57
CA HIS A 38 1.57 -1.20 5.74
C HIS A 38 2.48 -2.33 5.28
N GLU A 39 3.71 -2.37 5.78
CA GLU A 39 4.62 -3.49 5.59
C GLU A 39 4.26 -4.62 6.54
N VAL A 40 4.16 -5.83 6.02
CA VAL A 40 4.03 -7.04 6.82
C VAL A 40 5.43 -7.54 7.14
N GLU A 41 5.83 -7.45 8.41
CA GLU A 41 7.10 -7.98 8.88
C GLU A 41 7.09 -9.52 8.91
N LEU A 42 8.27 -10.12 9.11
CA LEU A 42 8.45 -11.58 9.11
C LEU A 42 7.66 -12.29 10.22
N ASP A 43 7.35 -11.59 11.31
CA ASP A 43 6.54 -12.09 12.41
C ASP A 43 5.03 -11.91 12.15
N GLY A 44 4.65 -11.28 11.04
CA GLY A 44 3.27 -10.96 10.67
C GLY A 44 2.75 -9.66 11.29
N SER A 45 3.60 -8.90 11.98
CA SER A 45 3.22 -7.57 12.45
C SER A 45 3.10 -6.57 11.29
N LEU A 46 2.25 -5.56 11.46
CA LEU A 46 2.04 -4.51 10.46
C LEU A 46 2.80 -3.24 10.86
N SER A 47 3.83 -2.90 10.10
CA SER A 47 4.57 -1.66 10.24
C SER A 47 4.01 -0.60 9.28
N SER A 48 3.64 0.56 9.82
CA SER A 48 3.05 1.63 9.00
C SER A 48 4.14 2.34 8.18
N LEU A 49 4.13 2.15 6.86
CA LEU A 49 4.99 2.90 5.94
C LEU A 49 4.42 4.28 5.56
N ASN A 50 3.24 4.62 6.10
CA ASN A 50 2.60 5.93 5.93
C ASN A 50 3.42 7.10 6.45
N ASP A 51 4.42 6.85 7.32
CA ASP A 51 5.33 7.88 7.83
C ASP A 51 6.39 8.31 6.78
N LEU A 52 6.76 7.39 5.89
CA LEU A 52 7.73 7.66 4.82
C LEU A 52 7.14 8.47 3.67
N PHE A 53 5.81 8.54 3.56
CA PHE A 53 5.11 9.23 2.48
C PHE A 53 4.08 10.18 3.09
N PRO A 54 4.26 11.50 2.96
CA PRO A 54 3.27 12.46 3.45
C PRO A 54 1.91 12.22 2.78
N GLU A 55 0.84 12.51 3.52
CA GLU A 55 -0.53 12.24 3.07
C GLU A 55 -0.85 12.91 1.72
N GLU A 56 -0.26 14.08 1.46
CA GLU A 56 -0.38 14.83 0.21
C GLU A 56 0.11 14.04 -1.01
N GLU A 57 1.20 13.28 -0.91
CA GLU A 57 1.69 12.42 -2.00
C GLU A 57 0.86 11.15 -2.16
N ARG A 58 0.15 10.72 -1.11
CA ARG A 58 -0.70 9.53 -1.11
C ARG A 58 -2.15 9.83 -1.47
N LYS A 59 -2.53 11.11 -1.61
CA LYS A 59 -3.84 11.49 -2.14
C LYS A 59 -3.90 11.19 -3.61
N LEU A 60 -4.80 10.29 -3.98
CA LEU A 60 -5.20 10.10 -5.36
C LEU A 60 -6.06 11.31 -5.76
N GLU A 61 -5.44 12.45 -6.09
CA GLU A 61 -6.21 13.56 -6.66
C GLU A 61 -6.80 13.11 -8.00
N ARG A 62 -8.13 13.18 -8.08
CA ARG A 62 -8.88 12.98 -9.32
C ARG A 62 -8.47 14.09 -10.28
N TYR A 63 -7.68 13.74 -11.29
CA TYR A 63 -7.48 14.60 -12.46
C TYR A 63 -8.80 14.81 -13.21
#